data_AF-A0A8J3QFB0-F1
#
_entry.id   AF-A0A8J3QFB0-F1
#
_cell.length_a   1.000
_cell.length_b   1.000
_cell.length_c   1.000
_cell.angle_alpha   90.00
_cell.angle_beta   90.00
_cell.angle_gamma   90.00
#
_symmetry.space_group_name_H-M   'P 1'
#
loop_
_entity.id
_entity.type
_entity.pdbx_description
1 polymer ?
#
loop_
_entity_poly.entity_id
_entity_poly.type
_entity_poly.pdbx_seq_one_letter_code
_entity_poly.pdbx_strand_id
1 'polypeptide(L)'
;MALGRTVVLGAAMMATFSACGSQEPPSDRLANVAWLPFLAHCPIGEAHGFGMKIDSVVKGELTGDQVPDTLVIDSCDSPTGSNPQTVEVFDGASDPAAPARLGILMAQDPDYPRKMQVTVRPDRTVVVKALGLQPESPRCCPDLEIVAEFAWRDGTFVTLTRQTRPV
;
A
#
# COMPACT_ATOMS: atom_id res chain seq x y z
N MET A 1 -3.33 -84.99 -23.07
CA MET A 1 -3.46 -84.15 -24.29
C MET A 1 -4.58 -83.15 -23.97
N ALA A 2 -4.47 -81.82 -24.00
CA ALA A 2 -3.47 -80.89 -24.50
C ALA A 2 -3.49 -79.60 -23.62
N LEU A 3 -2.40 -78.84 -23.70
CA LEU A 3 -2.14 -77.57 -23.00
C LEU A 3 -3.09 -76.42 -23.40
N GLY A 4 -3.25 -75.45 -22.50
CA GLY A 4 -3.78 -74.12 -22.80
C GLY A 4 -3.39 -73.10 -21.73
N ARG A 5 -2.24 -72.45 -21.90
CA ARG A 5 -1.81 -71.28 -21.10
C ARG A 5 -2.59 -70.06 -21.57
N THR A 6 -3.04 -69.21 -20.65
CA THR A 6 -3.40 -67.83 -21.00
C THR A 6 -2.86 -66.90 -19.92
N VAL A 7 -1.93 -66.05 -20.34
CA VAL A 7 -1.35 -64.93 -19.59
C VAL A 7 -2.18 -63.71 -19.94
N VAL A 8 -2.67 -62.97 -18.94
CA VAL A 8 -3.26 -61.64 -19.16
C VAL A 8 -2.35 -60.62 -18.47
N LEU A 9 -1.70 -59.78 -19.28
CA LEU A 9 -0.94 -58.62 -18.84
C LEU A 9 -1.90 -57.55 -18.32
N GLY A 10 -1.80 -57.19 -17.05
CA GLY A 10 -2.47 -56.02 -16.49
C GLY A 10 -1.63 -54.76 -16.75
N ALA A 11 -2.18 -53.83 -17.52
CA ALA A 11 -1.57 -52.56 -17.87
C ALA A 11 -1.35 -51.66 -16.63
N ALA A 12 -0.14 -51.11 -16.51
CA ALA A 12 0.18 -50.09 -15.53
C ALA A 12 -0.48 -48.76 -15.93
N MET A 13 -1.39 -48.25 -15.11
CA MET A 13 -1.89 -46.88 -15.21
C MET A 13 -0.78 -45.94 -14.75
N MET A 14 -0.19 -45.18 -15.67
CA MET A 14 0.65 -44.03 -15.30
C MET A 14 -0.26 -42.93 -14.78
N ALA A 15 -0.19 -42.66 -13.48
CA ALA A 15 -0.80 -41.48 -12.88
C ALA A 15 -0.08 -40.24 -13.44
N THR A 16 -0.78 -39.46 -14.28
CA THR A 16 -0.36 -38.12 -14.66
C THR A 16 -0.44 -37.24 -13.42
N PHE A 17 0.70 -37.01 -12.77
CA PHE A 17 0.82 -35.95 -11.77
C PHE A 17 0.56 -34.63 -12.50
N SER A 18 -0.61 -34.04 -12.24
CA SER A 18 -0.89 -32.65 -12.59
C SER A 18 0.19 -31.82 -11.90
N ALA A 19 1.15 -31.33 -12.68
CA ALA A 19 2.13 -30.38 -12.22
C ALA A 19 1.35 -29.18 -11.71
N CYS A 20 1.32 -29.02 -10.39
CA CYS A 20 0.90 -27.78 -9.76
C CYS A 20 1.83 -26.71 -10.33
N GLY A 21 1.34 -25.93 -11.29
CA GLY A 21 2.08 -24.83 -11.87
C GLY A 21 2.40 -23.86 -10.74
N SER A 22 3.67 -23.78 -10.36
CA SER A 22 4.16 -22.68 -9.55
C SER A 22 4.01 -21.42 -10.39
N GLN A 23 2.90 -20.71 -10.23
CA GLN A 23 2.76 -19.38 -10.80
C GLN A 23 3.78 -18.50 -10.07
N GLU A 24 4.82 -18.07 -10.80
CA GLU A 24 5.82 -17.15 -10.29
C GLU A 24 5.08 -15.94 -9.71
N PRO A 25 5.43 -15.47 -8.50
CA PRO A 25 4.77 -14.31 -7.92
C PRO A 25 4.77 -13.17 -8.93
N PRO A 26 3.65 -12.46 -9.13
CA PRO A 26 3.63 -11.33 -10.04
C PRO A 26 4.75 -10.37 -9.67
N SER A 27 5.59 -10.06 -10.65
CA SER A 27 6.74 -9.17 -10.47
C SER A 27 6.27 -7.79 -10.02
N ASP A 28 6.86 -7.26 -8.95
CA ASP A 28 6.63 -5.89 -8.50
C ASP A 28 7.13 -4.89 -9.55
N ARG A 29 6.22 -4.42 -10.40
CA ARG A 29 6.53 -3.51 -11.52
C ARG A 29 7.02 -2.15 -11.03
N LEU A 30 6.57 -1.73 -9.85
CA LEU A 30 6.82 -0.40 -9.32
C LEU A 30 8.01 -0.36 -8.35
N ALA A 31 8.81 -1.42 -8.26
CA ALA A 31 9.91 -1.53 -7.29
C ALA A 31 10.96 -0.40 -7.43
N ASN A 32 11.19 0.09 -8.66
CA ASN A 32 12.24 1.06 -8.98
C ASN A 32 11.71 2.44 -9.40
N VAL A 33 10.43 2.73 -9.14
CA VAL A 33 9.83 4.01 -9.48
C VAL A 33 10.43 5.11 -8.61
N ALA A 34 10.90 6.19 -9.25
CA ALA A 34 11.20 7.44 -8.56
C ALA A 34 9.88 8.17 -8.30
N TRP A 35 9.39 8.17 -7.06
CA TRP A 35 8.02 8.61 -6.75
C TRP A 35 7.80 10.13 -6.79
N LEU A 36 8.82 10.95 -6.54
CA LEU A 36 8.68 12.41 -6.41
C LEU A 36 7.89 13.08 -7.55
N PRO A 37 8.09 12.74 -8.85
CA PRO A 37 7.33 13.34 -9.96
C PRO A 37 5.85 12.96 -9.98
N PHE A 38 5.46 11.90 -9.27
CA PHE A 38 4.10 11.38 -9.24
C PHE A 38 3.32 11.81 -8.00
N LEU A 39 3.96 12.49 -7.03
CA LEU A 39 3.29 12.97 -5.82
C LEU A 39 2.46 14.23 -6.08
N ALA A 40 1.44 14.46 -5.26
CA ALA A 40 0.70 15.70 -5.25
C ALA A 40 1.65 16.85 -4.91
N HIS A 41 1.43 18.00 -5.53
CA HIS A 41 2.27 19.16 -5.32
C HIS A 41 2.11 19.67 -3.90
N CYS A 42 3.23 20.11 -3.33
CA CYS A 42 3.24 20.80 -2.06
C CYS A 42 2.62 22.20 -2.23
N PRO A 43 1.48 22.53 -1.58
CA PRO A 43 0.82 23.83 -1.79
C PRO A 43 1.68 25.04 -1.37
N ILE A 44 2.59 24.83 -0.41
CA ILE A 44 3.56 25.84 0.09
C ILE A 44 4.89 25.79 -0.68
N GLY A 45 5.03 24.88 -1.65
CA GLY A 45 6.30 24.45 -2.19
C GLY A 45 6.91 25.31 -3.29
N GLU A 46 6.14 25.60 -4.35
CA GLU A 46 6.73 26.26 -5.53
C GLU A 46 7.09 27.72 -5.27
N ALA A 47 6.29 28.43 -4.48
CA ALA A 47 6.54 29.84 -4.17
C ALA A 47 7.75 30.06 -3.23
N HIS A 48 8.18 29.02 -2.51
CA HIS A 48 9.21 29.12 -1.47
C HIS A 48 10.37 28.12 -1.63
N GLY A 49 10.41 27.38 -2.74
CA GLY A 49 11.48 26.42 -3.04
C GLY A 49 11.43 25.13 -2.21
N PHE A 50 10.30 24.82 -1.58
CA PHE A 50 10.12 23.56 -0.85
C PHE A 50 9.53 22.49 -1.77
N GLY A 51 10.14 21.31 -1.79
CA GLY A 51 9.68 20.19 -2.59
C GLY A 51 8.73 19.26 -1.84
N MET A 52 8.33 18.19 -2.51
CA MET A 52 7.84 17.00 -1.83
C MET A 52 9.01 16.22 -1.25
N LYS A 53 8.77 15.55 -0.12
CA LYS A 53 9.71 14.66 0.53
C LYS A 53 9.03 13.32 0.78
N ILE A 54 9.70 12.24 0.39
CA ILE A 54 9.26 10.87 0.70
C ILE A 54 9.84 10.49 2.06
N ASP A 55 8.96 10.13 3.00
CA ASP A 55 9.36 9.66 4.32
C ASP A 55 9.52 8.14 4.37
N SER A 56 8.62 7.40 3.71
CA SER A 56 8.74 5.95 3.56
C SER A 56 7.87 5.42 2.42
N VAL A 57 8.11 4.16 2.03
CA VAL A 57 7.31 3.44 1.05
C VAL A 57 6.92 2.09 1.64
N VAL A 58 5.64 1.75 1.54
CA VAL A 58 5.08 0.46 1.97
C VAL A 58 4.41 -0.19 0.77
N LYS A 59 4.46 -1.52 0.69
CA LYS A 59 3.78 -2.28 -0.36
C LYS A 59 2.80 -3.28 0.26
N GLY A 60 1.70 -3.54 -0.45
CA GLY A 60 0.74 -4.55 -0.06
C GLY A 60 -0.45 -4.60 -1.01
N GLU A 61 -1.08 -5.76 -1.09
CA GLU A 61 -2.28 -5.99 -1.91
C GLU A 61 -3.47 -5.18 -1.37
N LEU A 62 -4.11 -4.34 -2.19
CA LEU A 62 -5.31 -3.57 -1.82
C LEU A 62 -6.46 -3.80 -2.81
N THR A 63 -6.17 -3.90 -4.10
CA THR A 63 -7.19 -3.90 -5.17
C THR A 63 -7.80 -5.29 -5.43
N GLY A 64 -7.14 -6.38 -5.05
CA GLY A 64 -7.62 -7.75 -5.22
C GLY A 64 -7.17 -8.44 -6.50
N ASP A 65 -6.22 -7.87 -7.23
CA ASP A 65 -5.63 -8.44 -8.45
C ASP A 65 -4.37 -9.28 -8.20
N GLN A 66 -3.99 -9.43 -6.93
CA GLN A 66 -2.83 -10.18 -6.45
C GLN A 66 -1.47 -9.52 -6.78
N VAL A 67 -1.47 -8.25 -7.19
CA VAL A 67 -0.27 -7.44 -7.37
C VAL A 67 -0.13 -6.44 -6.22
N PRO A 68 1.00 -6.43 -5.48
CA PRO A 68 1.19 -5.47 -4.40
C PRO A 68 1.10 -4.01 -4.88
N ASP A 69 0.14 -3.27 -4.34
CA ASP A 69 0.02 -1.83 -4.49
C ASP A 69 1.11 -1.10 -3.70
N THR A 70 1.38 0.15 -4.07
CA THR A 70 2.41 0.97 -3.39
C THR A 70 1.79 2.14 -2.64
N LEU A 71 2.15 2.28 -1.37
CA LEU A 71 1.77 3.36 -0.49
C LEU A 71 3.01 4.21 -0.22
N VAL A 72 3.04 5.43 -0.73
CA VAL A 72 4.11 6.40 -0.49
C VAL A 72 3.66 7.31 0.63
N ILE A 73 4.43 7.32 1.72
CA ILE A 73 4.21 8.24 2.83
C ILE A 73 5.09 9.46 2.57
N ASP A 74 4.47 10.62 2.46
CA ASP A 74 5.14 11.84 2.05
C ASP A 74 4.72 13.04 2.91
N SER A 75 5.51 14.10 2.83
CA SER A 75 5.18 15.42 3.34
C SER A 75 5.76 16.50 2.45
N CYS A 76 5.23 17.71 2.54
CA CYS A 76 5.96 18.90 2.10
C CYS A 76 7.31 19.00 2.84
N ASP A 77 8.38 19.35 2.13
CA ASP A 77 9.67 19.66 2.76
C ASP A 77 9.56 20.92 3.63
N SER A 78 10.39 20.99 4.69
CA SER A 78 10.45 22.15 5.57
C SER A 78 11.78 22.21 6.31
N PRO A 79 12.43 23.39 6.38
CA PRO A 79 13.72 23.56 7.02
C PRO A 79 13.63 23.61 8.55
N THR A 80 12.47 23.97 9.11
CA THR A 80 12.34 24.32 10.54
C THR A 80 11.25 23.54 11.26
N GLY A 81 10.59 22.58 10.62
CA GLY A 81 9.59 21.74 11.27
C GLY A 81 9.13 20.56 10.42
N SER A 82 8.22 19.76 10.94
CA SER A 82 7.57 18.71 10.16
C SER A 82 6.25 19.23 9.59
N ASN A 83 6.01 18.99 8.31
CA ASN A 83 4.69 19.18 7.71
C ASN A 83 3.79 17.97 7.99
N PRO A 84 2.48 18.06 7.75
CA PRO A 84 1.63 16.90 7.94
C PRO A 84 1.99 15.86 6.87
N GLN A 85 1.91 14.59 7.25
CA GLN A 85 2.16 13.48 6.36
C GLN A 85 0.88 13.00 5.72
N THR A 86 0.97 12.57 4.46
CA THR A 86 -0.11 11.92 3.74
C THR A 86 0.33 10.54 3.24
N VAL A 87 -0.62 9.75 2.73
CA VAL A 87 -0.32 8.46 2.10
C VAL A 87 -0.90 8.46 0.70
N GLU A 88 -0.04 8.54 -0.31
CA GLU A 88 -0.43 8.38 -1.70
C GLU A 88 -0.38 6.91 -2.10
N VAL A 89 -1.50 6.41 -2.62
CA VAL A 89 -1.65 5.01 -2.99
C VAL A 89 -1.64 4.87 -4.51
N PHE A 90 -0.83 3.95 -5.02
CA PHE A 90 -0.66 3.66 -6.44
C PHE A 90 -0.92 2.19 -6.74
N ASP A 91 -1.62 1.95 -7.85
CA ASP A 91 -1.97 0.63 -8.36
C ASP A 91 -0.71 -0.14 -8.77
N GLY A 92 -0.44 -1.27 -8.11
CA GLY A 92 0.73 -2.11 -8.35
C GLY A 92 0.85 -2.66 -9.78
N ALA A 93 -0.28 -2.83 -10.48
CA ALA A 93 -0.32 -3.36 -11.84
C ALA A 93 -0.07 -2.30 -12.93
N SER A 94 -0.06 -1.01 -12.56
CA SER A 94 0.07 0.10 -13.48
C SER A 94 1.46 0.21 -14.14
N ASP A 95 1.56 1.06 -15.18
CA ASP A 95 2.79 1.32 -15.91
C ASP A 95 3.78 2.10 -15.00
N PRO A 96 5.02 1.62 -14.79
CA PRO A 96 6.03 2.36 -14.01
C PRO A 96 6.35 3.76 -14.56
N ALA A 97 6.15 4.01 -15.85
CA ALA A 97 6.33 5.34 -16.45
C ALA A 97 5.12 6.27 -16.22
N ALA A 98 3.97 5.71 -15.88
CA ALA A 98 2.74 6.45 -15.57
C ALA A 98 1.93 5.73 -14.46
N PRO A 99 2.44 5.66 -13.21
CA PRO A 99 1.76 4.97 -12.13
C PRO A 99 0.37 5.55 -11.88
N ALA A 100 -0.63 4.68 -11.80
CA ALA A 100 -2.01 5.10 -11.58
C ALA A 100 -2.26 5.35 -10.09
N ARG A 101 -2.59 6.59 -9.72
CA ARG A 101 -2.92 6.95 -8.33
C ARG A 101 -4.36 6.54 -8.00
N LEU A 102 -4.50 5.73 -6.96
CA LEU A 102 -5.78 5.24 -6.44
C LEU A 102 -6.41 6.20 -5.41
N GLY A 103 -5.59 6.96 -4.69
CA GLY A 103 -6.08 7.96 -3.73
C GLY A 103 -4.97 8.58 -2.89
N ILE A 104 -5.35 9.56 -2.06
CA ILE A 104 -4.48 10.17 -1.05
C ILE A 104 -5.20 10.06 0.30
N LEU A 105 -4.67 9.25 1.20
CA LEU A 105 -5.18 9.10 2.55
C LEU A 105 -4.61 10.23 3.43
N MET A 106 -5.36 10.64 4.43
CA MET A 106 -4.97 11.65 5.44
C MET A 106 -4.70 13.09 4.91
N ALA A 107 -4.87 13.38 3.61
CA ALA A 107 -4.56 14.69 3.00
C ALA A 107 -5.30 15.90 3.61
N GLN A 108 -6.47 15.66 4.20
CA GLN A 108 -7.33 16.69 4.80
C GLN A 108 -7.64 16.39 6.26
N ASP A 109 -6.78 15.61 6.92
CA ASP A 109 -6.97 15.27 8.31
C ASP A 109 -6.79 16.52 9.19
N PRO A 110 -7.79 16.88 10.03
CA PRO A 110 -7.77 18.11 10.82
C PRO A 110 -6.71 18.08 11.93
N ASP A 111 -6.29 16.89 12.35
CA ASP A 111 -5.41 16.67 13.50
C ASP A 111 -3.93 16.60 13.09
N TYR A 112 -3.59 17.16 11.92
CA TYR A 112 -2.23 17.37 11.44
C TYR A 112 -1.29 16.17 11.70
N PRO A 113 -1.51 15.03 11.02
CA PRO A 113 -0.79 13.79 11.29
C PRO A 113 0.71 13.91 10.97
N ARG A 114 1.55 13.34 11.83
CA ARG A 114 3.03 13.30 11.73
C ARG A 114 3.57 12.00 12.33
N LYS A 115 4.82 11.66 12.05
CA LYS A 115 5.48 10.41 12.50
C LYS A 115 4.65 9.17 12.18
N MET A 116 4.08 9.16 10.98
CA MET A 116 3.15 8.17 10.49
C MET A 116 3.84 6.83 10.25
N GLN A 117 3.15 5.76 10.63
CA GLN A 117 3.49 4.36 10.34
C GLN A 117 2.30 3.74 9.63
N VAL A 118 2.55 3.08 8.50
CA VAL A 118 1.53 2.46 7.67
C VAL A 118 1.79 0.97 7.58
N THR A 119 0.73 0.17 7.62
CA THR A 119 0.80 -1.28 7.42
C THR A 119 -0.40 -1.72 6.60
N VAL A 120 -0.19 -2.67 5.69
CA VAL A 120 -1.26 -3.36 4.97
C VAL A 120 -1.48 -4.71 5.62
N ARG A 121 -2.71 -4.98 6.06
CA ARG A 121 -3.11 -6.28 6.64
C ARG A 121 -3.42 -7.30 5.53
N PRO A 122 -3.40 -8.61 5.84
CA PRO A 122 -3.77 -9.66 4.89
C PRO A 122 -5.21 -9.55 4.35
N ASP A 123 -6.10 -8.88 5.08
CA ASP A 123 -7.48 -8.61 4.65
C ASP A 123 -7.61 -7.38 3.73
N ARG A 124 -6.48 -6.81 3.29
CA ARG A 124 -6.37 -5.61 2.43
C ARG A 124 -6.75 -4.30 3.13
N THR A 125 -6.80 -4.30 4.47
CA THR A 125 -6.98 -3.07 5.25
C THR A 125 -5.67 -2.32 5.39
N VAL A 126 -5.68 -1.04 5.04
CA VAL A 126 -4.59 -0.09 5.35
C VAL A 126 -4.78 0.41 6.77
N VAL A 127 -3.77 0.22 7.61
CA VAL A 127 -3.74 0.75 8.99
C VAL A 127 -2.71 1.86 9.05
N VAL A 128 -3.17 3.04 9.46
CA VAL A 128 -2.34 4.22 9.71
C VAL A 128 -2.28 4.46 11.21
N LYS A 129 -1.07 4.57 11.74
CA LYS A 129 -0.80 5.06 13.10
C LYS A 129 0.04 6.32 12.99
N ALA A 130 -0.35 7.40 13.66
CA ALA A 130 0.39 8.65 13.64
C ALA A 130 0.32 9.36 14.99
N LEU A 131 1.18 10.34 15.18
CA LEU A 131 0.94 11.41 16.14
C LEU A 131 0.22 12.56 15.44
N GLY A 132 -0.52 13.36 16.20
CA GLY A 132 -1.28 14.49 15.69
C GLY A 132 -1.21 15.72 16.57
N LEU A 133 -1.66 16.84 16.02
CA LEU A 133 -1.89 18.10 16.71
C LEU A 133 -3.36 18.47 16.54
N GLN A 134 -4.08 18.67 17.64
CA GLN A 134 -5.41 19.30 17.57
C GLN A 134 -5.32 20.67 16.89
N PRO A 135 -6.38 21.12 16.19
CA PRO A 135 -6.37 22.40 15.48
C PRO A 135 -5.98 23.61 16.36
N GLU A 136 -6.37 23.58 17.63
CA GLU A 136 -6.14 24.63 18.62
C GLU A 136 -4.76 24.53 19.30
N SER A 137 -4.04 23.42 19.10
CA SER A 137 -2.79 23.15 19.80
C SER A 137 -1.59 23.87 19.17
N PRO A 138 -0.64 24.38 19.99
CA PRO A 138 0.61 24.93 19.48
C PRO A 138 1.35 23.87 18.64
N ARG A 139 1.86 24.27 17.46
CA ARG A 139 2.49 23.34 16.50
C ARG A 139 3.87 22.78 16.92
N CYS A 140 4.24 22.86 18.21
CA CYS A 140 5.53 22.41 18.70
C CYS A 140 5.55 20.92 19.10
N CYS A 141 4.47 20.41 19.70
CA CYS A 141 4.45 19.08 20.33
C CYS A 141 3.13 18.37 20.02
N PRO A 142 3.14 17.21 19.33
CA PRO A 142 1.94 16.41 19.12
C PRO A 142 1.25 16.06 20.44
N ASP A 143 -0.06 16.22 20.48
CA ASP A 143 -0.94 16.01 21.64
C ASP A 143 -2.01 14.95 21.37
N LEU A 144 -1.98 14.32 20.18
CA LEU A 144 -2.82 13.19 19.82
C LEU A 144 -2.00 12.00 19.36
N GLU A 145 -2.51 10.82 19.65
CA GLU A 145 -2.29 9.62 18.85
C GLU A 145 -3.50 9.42 17.93
N ILE A 146 -3.23 9.10 16.66
CA ILE A 146 -4.23 8.86 15.62
C ILE A 146 -4.09 7.42 15.15
N VAL A 147 -5.21 6.71 15.08
CA VAL A 147 -5.31 5.41 14.41
C VAL A 147 -6.45 5.48 13.39
N ALA A 148 -6.15 5.18 12.14
CA ALA A 148 -7.15 5.14 11.07
C ALA A 148 -7.01 3.85 10.25
N GLU A 149 -8.15 3.32 9.83
CA GLU A 149 -8.22 2.14 8.98
C GLU A 149 -9.00 2.46 7.71
N PHE A 150 -8.47 2.04 6.56
CA PHE A 150 -9.05 2.26 5.24
C PHE A 150 -9.13 0.95 4.46
N ALA A 151 -10.11 0.85 3.57
CA ALA A 151 -10.20 -0.25 2.62
C ALA A 151 -10.54 0.25 1.22
N TRP A 152 -10.02 -0.42 0.20
CA TRP A 152 -10.44 -0.23 -1.17
C TRP A 152 -11.78 -0.92 -1.40
N ARG A 153 -12.79 -0.15 -1.87
CA ARG A 153 -14.12 -0.65 -2.22
C ARG A 153 -14.63 0.10 -3.44
N ASP A 154 -15.10 -0.66 -4.43
CA ASP A 154 -15.78 -0.11 -5.60
C ASP A 154 -15.02 1.02 -6.31
N GLY A 155 -13.68 0.91 -6.39
CA GLY A 155 -12.84 1.89 -7.08
C GLY A 155 -12.42 3.10 -6.24
N THR A 156 -12.63 3.08 -4.92
CA THR A 156 -12.19 4.16 -4.04
C THR A 156 -11.82 3.68 -2.63
N PHE A 157 -11.04 4.47 -1.90
CA PHE A 157 -10.78 4.20 -0.49
C PHE A 157 -11.91 4.72 0.40
N VAL A 158 -12.44 3.85 1.25
CA VAL A 158 -13.36 4.22 2.32
C VAL A 158 -12.64 4.17 3.66
N THR A 159 -12.95 5.13 4.54
CA THR A 159 -12.55 5.07 5.95
C THR A 159 -13.42 4.04 6.67
N LEU A 160 -12.81 3.02 7.25
CA LEU A 160 -13.47 2.06 8.12
C LEU A 160 -13.59 2.59 9.54
N THR A 161 -12.47 3.08 10.07
CA THR A 161 -12.40 3.68 11.39
C THR A 161 -11.40 4.83 11.38
N ARG A 162 -11.65 5.82 12.24
CA ARG A 162 -10.69 6.86 12.59
C ARG A 162 -10.89 7.19 14.05
N GLN A 163 -9.84 7.05 14.84
CA GLN A 163 -9.86 7.27 16.28
C GLN A 163 -8.67 8.14 16.66
N THR A 164 -8.90 8.99 17.65
CA THR A 164 -7.85 9.78 18.29
C THR A 164 -7.90 9.59 19.79
N ARG A 165 -6.74 9.71 20.43
CA ARG A 165 -6.64 9.77 21.89
C ARG A 165 -5.57 10.78 22.29
N PRO A 166 -5.74 11.48 23.41
CA PRO A 166 -4.68 12.32 23.97
C PRO A 166 -3.42 11.51 24.30
N VAL A 167 -2.27 12.17 24.22
CA VAL A 167 -0.95 11.63 24.64
C VAL A 167 -0.47 12.28 25.93
#